data_AF-A0A0J8R5D8-F1
#
_entry.id   AF-A0A0J8R5D8-F1
#
_cell.length_a   1.000
_cell.length_b   1.000
_cell.length_c   1.000
_cell.angle_alpha   90.00
_cell.angle_beta   90.00
_cell.angle_gamma   90.00
#
_symmetry.space_group_name_H-M   'P 1'
#
loop_
_entity.id
_entity.type
_entity.pdbx_description
1 polymer ?
#
loop_
_entity_poly.entity_id
_entity_poly.type
_entity_poly.pdbx_seq_one_letter_code
_entity_poly.pdbx_strand_id
1 'polypeptide(L)'
;MPSALANGSDTHVLRARALRAAEQLDRYLPSQSSQEKLSSAPSSGLSTPVADDAPPSVQSISSARKQVRAQAKTRLFYNIDYQPRLSHFDPNSDNQNFRGFFVLFWISLAIMVITTVLRNVKDTGYPLRMQVWLLFSANVFQLALCDLAMVVSTGVTLPLHRAISSSKGWLRWNQYGIVVQSSFQLVWLTIWVALPFMLDWTWTAQVYLTLHTLTLLMKMHSYAFYNGHLSETQRRLSSLDKPDSDSLSAAIRYPKSPIRAAEENSEIGVSNDKRDCKQPVSKLRSDLATELTSPLGHVTYPQNLTWWNYIDFLLCPTLCYELEYPRTKKTQRTRVLVKALAVFGVFSY
;
A
#
# COMPACT_ATOMS: atom_id res chain seq x y z
N MET A 1 17.19 -56.75 55.88
CA MET A 1 17.25 -55.62 56.83
C MET A 1 18.48 -54.80 56.53
N PRO A 2 18.42 -53.46 56.53
CA PRO A 2 17.28 -52.56 56.20
C PRO A 2 17.68 -51.54 55.09
N SER A 3 16.78 -51.14 54.18
CA SER A 3 15.87 -49.95 54.21
C SER A 3 16.61 -48.63 53.88
N ALA A 4 16.12 -47.68 53.05
CA ALA A 4 14.77 -47.19 52.76
C ALA A 4 14.74 -46.53 51.36
N LEU A 5 13.78 -46.82 50.47
CA LEU A 5 12.52 -46.08 50.25
C LEU A 5 12.68 -44.55 50.09
N ALA A 6 12.64 -44.06 48.85
CA ALA A 6 12.04 -42.77 48.51
C ALA A 6 11.62 -42.73 47.02
N ASN A 7 10.31 -42.87 46.85
CA ASN A 7 9.44 -42.50 45.73
C ASN A 7 9.98 -41.38 44.81
N GLY A 8 10.03 -41.62 43.50
CA GLY A 8 10.34 -40.62 42.48
C GLY A 8 9.51 -40.88 41.23
N SER A 9 8.21 -40.62 41.31
CA SER A 9 7.29 -40.66 40.18
C SER A 9 7.65 -39.57 39.17
N ASP A 10 8.21 -39.96 38.03
CA ASP A 10 8.33 -39.13 36.82
C ASP A 10 6.93 -38.77 36.31
N THR A 11 6.41 -37.66 36.82
CA THR A 11 5.33 -36.90 36.20
C THR A 11 5.80 -35.45 36.14
N HIS A 12 6.45 -35.09 35.03
CA HIS A 12 6.59 -33.69 34.65
C HIS A 12 5.20 -33.14 34.32
N VAL A 13 4.47 -32.78 35.37
CA VAL A 13 3.24 -31.99 35.30
C VAL A 13 3.64 -30.65 34.70
N LEU A 14 3.31 -30.45 33.42
CA LEU A 14 3.36 -29.17 32.73
C LEU A 14 2.45 -28.19 33.48
N ARG A 15 3.05 -27.45 34.41
CA ARG A 15 2.37 -26.42 35.20
C ARG A 15 1.92 -25.31 34.25
N ALA A 16 0.60 -25.11 34.18
CA ALA A 16 -0.07 -24.15 33.33
C ALA A 16 0.44 -22.71 33.53
N ARG A 17 1.28 -22.23 32.62
CA ARG A 17 1.65 -20.80 32.49
C ARG A 17 0.52 -19.94 31.93
N ALA A 18 -0.51 -20.55 31.34
CA ALA A 18 -1.64 -19.86 30.72
C ALA A 18 -2.51 -19.08 31.73
N LEU A 19 -2.67 -19.59 32.97
CA LEU A 19 -3.51 -18.93 33.99
C LEU A 19 -2.88 -17.63 34.53
N ARG A 20 -1.56 -17.57 34.68
CA ARG A 20 -0.88 -16.34 35.14
C ARG A 20 -0.88 -15.23 34.09
N ALA A 21 -0.89 -15.59 32.80
CA ALA A 21 -0.97 -14.61 31.71
C ALA A 21 -2.37 -13.99 31.62
N ALA A 22 -3.43 -14.77 31.86
CA ALA A 22 -4.81 -14.26 31.92
C ALA A 22 -5.01 -13.30 33.11
N GLU A 23 -4.46 -13.64 34.29
CA GLU A 23 -4.58 -12.84 35.50
C GLU A 23 -3.74 -11.54 35.46
N GLN A 24 -2.67 -11.48 34.64
CA GLN A 24 -1.94 -10.24 34.38
C GLN A 24 -2.57 -9.36 33.29
N LEU A 25 -3.33 -9.95 32.35
CA LEU A 25 -4.02 -9.19 31.29
C LEU A 25 -5.23 -8.43 31.83
N ASP A 26 -5.94 -9.00 32.81
CA ASP A 26 -7.08 -8.37 33.48
C ASP A 26 -6.69 -7.12 34.29
N ARG A 27 -5.41 -7.01 34.64
CA ARG A 27 -4.87 -5.88 35.42
C ARG A 27 -4.50 -4.66 34.58
N TYR A 28 -4.53 -4.76 33.25
CA TYR A 28 -4.19 -3.68 32.31
C TYR A 28 -5.37 -3.20 31.44
N LEU A 29 -6.57 -3.76 31.62
CA LEU A 29 -7.79 -3.20 31.03
C LEU A 29 -8.26 -2.00 31.86
N PRO A 30 -8.42 -0.80 31.27
CA PRO A 30 -9.10 0.28 31.96
C PRO A 30 -10.55 -0.11 32.16
N SER A 31 -11.01 -0.10 33.41
CA SER A 31 -12.39 -0.29 33.81
C SER A 31 -13.32 0.65 33.02
N GLN A 32 -14.22 0.06 32.22
CA GLN A 32 -15.36 0.76 31.63
C GLN A 32 -16.37 1.11 32.74
N SER A 33 -16.11 2.18 33.47
CA SER A 33 -17.07 2.76 34.40
C SER A 33 -16.72 4.22 34.70
N SER A 34 -16.81 5.08 33.69
CA SER A 34 -16.90 6.54 33.85
C SER A 34 -17.36 7.17 32.53
N GLN A 35 -18.64 7.03 32.21
CA GLN A 35 -19.29 7.86 31.21
C GLN A 35 -19.78 9.15 31.88
N GLU A 36 -18.85 9.92 32.45
CA GLU A 36 -19.13 11.30 32.87
C GLU A 36 -18.74 12.25 31.73
N LYS A 37 -19.78 12.68 31.01
CA LYS A 37 -20.02 14.04 30.52
C LYS A 37 -18.77 14.94 30.41
N LEU A 38 -17.86 14.64 29.48
CA LEU A 38 -16.78 15.57 29.15
C LEU A 38 -17.31 16.62 28.17
N SER A 39 -17.51 17.80 28.75
CA SER A 39 -17.83 19.05 28.10
C SER A 39 -16.87 19.37 26.93
N SER A 40 -17.46 20.04 25.93
CA SER A 40 -16.84 20.62 24.76
C SER A 40 -15.47 21.28 25.02
N ALA A 41 -14.40 20.63 24.60
CA ALA A 41 -13.13 21.30 24.31
C ALA A 41 -13.05 21.58 22.79
N PRO A 42 -12.72 22.82 22.37
CA PRO A 42 -12.72 23.19 20.95
C PRO A 42 -11.49 22.60 20.27
N SER A 43 -11.69 21.46 19.58
CA SER A 43 -10.72 20.97 18.60
C SER A 43 -10.79 21.87 17.36
N SER A 44 -10.02 22.96 17.38
CA SER A 44 -9.71 23.80 16.23
C SER A 44 -8.98 22.98 15.17
N GLY A 45 -9.76 22.37 14.28
CA GLY A 45 -9.27 21.57 13.16
C GLY A 45 -10.34 21.49 12.08
N LEU A 46 -10.51 22.60 11.36
CA LEU A 46 -11.10 22.76 10.03
C LEU A 46 -11.84 21.53 9.45
N SER A 47 -12.94 21.13 10.08
CA SER A 47 -13.89 20.20 9.50
C SER A 47 -15.24 20.90 9.57
N THR A 48 -15.70 21.36 8.41
CA THR A 48 -17.04 21.92 8.27
C THR A 48 -18.03 20.87 8.76
N PRO A 49 -18.85 21.18 9.78
CA PRO A 49 -19.90 20.25 10.19
C PRO A 49 -20.79 19.96 8.98
N VAL A 50 -21.06 18.68 8.77
CA VAL A 50 -22.01 18.24 7.73
C VAL A 50 -23.39 18.70 8.17
N ALA A 51 -24.18 19.26 7.25
CA ALA A 51 -25.55 19.68 7.53
C ALA A 51 -26.40 18.48 8.01
N ASP A 52 -27.29 18.72 8.98
CA ASP A 52 -28.15 17.66 9.53
C ASP A 52 -29.07 17.05 8.45
N ASP A 53 -29.39 17.81 7.39
CA ASP A 53 -30.19 17.38 6.24
C ASP A 53 -29.41 16.59 5.17
N ALA A 54 -28.11 16.34 5.37
CA ALA A 54 -27.30 15.59 4.40
C ALA A 54 -27.73 14.11 4.33
N PRO A 55 -27.62 13.46 3.15
CA PRO A 55 -27.99 12.05 3.01
C PRO A 55 -27.16 11.15 3.94
N PRO A 56 -27.71 10.00 4.38
CA PRO A 56 -27.08 9.16 5.39
C PRO A 56 -25.72 8.61 4.96
N SER A 57 -25.47 8.42 3.65
CA SER A 57 -24.14 8.12 3.10
C SER A 57 -23.07 9.19 3.37
N VAL A 58 -23.43 10.48 3.29
CA VAL A 58 -22.49 11.58 3.53
C VAL A 58 -22.20 11.69 5.03
N GLN A 59 -23.21 11.48 5.87
CA GLN A 59 -23.04 11.40 7.31
C GLN A 59 -22.12 10.22 7.70
N SER A 60 -22.29 9.04 7.09
CA SER A 60 -21.44 7.87 7.36
C SER A 60 -20.00 8.07 6.88
N ILE A 61 -19.76 8.71 5.73
CA ILE A 61 -18.41 9.08 5.29
C ILE A 61 -17.76 10.05 6.28
N SER A 62 -18.49 11.05 6.76
CA SER A 62 -17.95 12.05 7.69
C SER A 62 -17.60 11.44 9.04
N SER A 63 -18.43 10.53 9.55
CA SER A 63 -18.19 9.83 10.82
C SER A 63 -17.05 8.84 10.67
N ALA A 64 -16.99 8.08 9.57
CA ALA A 64 -15.86 7.20 9.25
C ALA A 64 -14.55 8.00 9.18
N ARG A 65 -14.52 9.14 8.48
CA ARG A 65 -13.34 10.02 8.42
C ARG A 65 -12.91 10.51 9.81
N LYS A 66 -13.86 10.91 10.66
CA LYS A 66 -13.57 11.34 12.04
C LYS A 66 -13.01 10.20 12.88
N GLN A 67 -13.59 9.01 12.77
CA GLN A 67 -13.15 7.80 13.46
C GLN A 67 -11.75 7.38 12.99
N VAL A 68 -11.51 7.30 11.67
CA VAL A 68 -10.21 6.95 11.10
C VAL A 68 -9.14 7.97 11.49
N ARG A 69 -9.43 9.27 11.53
CA ARG A 69 -8.45 10.26 12.02
C ARG A 69 -8.15 10.11 13.50
N ALA A 70 -9.17 9.84 14.33
CA ALA A 70 -8.98 9.58 15.76
C ALA A 70 -8.16 8.30 16.00
N GLN A 71 -8.43 7.27 15.19
CA GLN A 71 -7.67 6.03 15.19
C GLN A 71 -6.26 6.23 14.64
N ALA A 72 -6.05 6.97 13.55
CA ALA A 72 -4.72 7.25 12.98
C ALA A 72 -3.83 8.04 13.94
N LYS A 73 -4.41 8.96 14.74
CA LYS A 73 -3.70 9.66 15.82
C LYS A 73 -3.21 8.72 16.92
N THR A 74 -3.95 7.65 17.17
CA THR A 74 -3.65 6.68 18.24
C THR A 74 -2.95 5.42 17.73
N ARG A 75 -3.07 5.11 16.43
CA ARG A 75 -2.70 3.87 15.75
C ARG A 75 -2.25 4.21 14.33
N LEU A 76 -0.96 4.44 14.16
CA LEU A 76 -0.37 4.81 12.86
C LEU A 76 -0.21 3.60 11.90
N PHE A 77 -0.49 2.37 12.36
CA PHE A 77 -0.22 1.14 11.61
C PHE A 77 -1.38 0.12 11.70
N TYR A 78 -1.62 -0.61 10.61
CA TYR A 78 -2.51 -1.77 10.55
C TYR A 78 -1.92 -2.93 11.37
N ASN A 79 -2.75 -3.59 12.19
CA ASN A 79 -2.33 -4.77 12.94
C ASN A 79 -2.30 -5.99 11.99
N ILE A 80 -1.12 -6.26 11.48
CA ILE A 80 -0.68 -7.62 11.12
C ILE A 80 -0.61 -8.39 12.43
N ASP A 81 -1.24 -9.56 12.51
CA ASP A 81 -1.15 -10.38 13.72
C ASP A 81 0.15 -11.18 13.71
N TYR A 82 0.99 -10.93 14.71
CA TYR A 82 2.38 -11.38 14.74
C TYR A 82 2.50 -12.73 15.44
N GLN A 83 3.12 -13.70 14.78
CA GLN A 83 3.63 -14.91 15.43
C GLN A 83 5.05 -14.70 15.96
N PRO A 84 5.44 -15.34 17.07
CA PRO A 84 6.83 -15.36 17.50
C PRO A 84 7.67 -16.17 16.48
N ARG A 85 8.48 -15.48 15.68
CA ARG A 85 9.44 -16.07 14.74
C ARG A 85 10.83 -15.52 15.05
N LEU A 86 11.81 -16.40 15.14
CA LEU A 86 13.22 -16.03 15.21
C LEU A 86 13.64 -15.52 13.83
N SER A 87 14.20 -14.32 13.79
CA SER A 87 14.78 -13.74 12.57
C SER A 87 15.85 -14.69 12.05
N HIS A 88 16.17 -14.65 10.75
CA HIS A 88 17.43 -15.23 10.31
C HIS A 88 18.52 -14.67 11.25
N PHE A 89 18.66 -13.35 11.39
CA PHE A 89 19.83 -12.75 12.05
C PHE A 89 19.83 -12.48 13.58
N ASP A 90 19.22 -13.31 14.45
CA ASP A 90 19.44 -13.21 15.93
C ASP A 90 20.49 -14.22 16.52
N PRO A 91 21.17 -13.94 17.67
CA PRO A 91 22.16 -14.83 18.28
C PRO A 91 21.64 -16.08 18.97
N ASN A 92 20.43 -15.96 19.49
CA ASN A 92 19.59 -17.05 19.95
C ASN A 92 18.51 -17.37 18.89
N SER A 93 18.38 -16.55 17.84
CA SER A 93 18.18 -17.06 16.49
C SER A 93 19.47 -17.69 15.97
N ASP A 94 19.40 -18.12 14.72
CA ASP A 94 20.43 -18.91 14.08
C ASP A 94 21.30 -18.12 13.08
N ASN A 95 21.25 -16.77 13.01
CA ASN A 95 22.11 -16.03 12.09
C ASN A 95 22.56 -14.71 12.74
N GLN A 96 23.73 -14.13 12.46
CA GLN A 96 24.14 -12.87 13.08
C GLN A 96 24.95 -12.03 12.10
N ASN A 97 24.59 -10.75 11.95
CA ASN A 97 25.40 -9.65 11.41
C ASN A 97 26.17 -9.85 10.08
N PHE A 98 25.47 -9.74 8.95
CA PHE A 98 26.07 -9.69 7.60
C PHE A 98 26.58 -8.32 7.14
N ARG A 99 26.74 -7.36 8.05
CA ARG A 99 27.31 -6.05 7.72
C ARG A 99 28.75 -6.16 7.23
N GLY A 100 29.51 -7.13 7.75
CA GLY A 100 30.88 -7.42 7.30
C GLY A 100 30.93 -7.76 5.82
N PHE A 101 30.03 -8.62 5.33
CA PHE A 101 29.96 -8.98 3.92
C PHE A 101 29.63 -7.77 3.03
N PHE A 102 28.70 -6.92 3.46
CA PHE A 102 28.37 -5.68 2.74
C PHE A 102 29.59 -4.75 2.63
N VAL A 103 30.34 -4.56 3.73
CA VAL A 103 31.55 -3.72 3.72
C VAL A 103 32.65 -4.34 2.85
N LEU A 104 32.86 -5.65 2.93
CA LEU A 104 33.83 -6.37 2.09
C LEU A 104 33.47 -6.28 0.61
N PHE A 105 32.19 -6.36 0.26
CA PHE A 105 31.71 -6.17 -1.10
C PHE A 105 32.11 -4.78 -1.64
N TRP A 106 31.85 -3.71 -0.88
CA TRP A 106 32.22 -2.36 -1.30
C TRP A 106 33.73 -2.11 -1.34
N ILE A 107 34.49 -2.69 -0.41
CA ILE A 107 35.97 -2.62 -0.44
C ILE A 107 36.51 -3.36 -1.67
N SER A 108 35.97 -4.55 -1.97
CA SER A 108 36.34 -5.33 -3.16
C SER A 108 36.02 -4.56 -4.45
N LEU A 109 34.81 -3.99 -4.54
CA LEU A 109 34.39 -3.16 -5.66
C LEU A 109 35.31 -1.93 -5.82
N ALA A 110 35.70 -1.27 -4.72
CA ALA A 110 36.63 -0.14 -4.77
C ALA A 110 38.03 -0.55 -5.26
N ILE A 111 38.60 -1.65 -4.76
CA ILE A 111 39.90 -2.16 -5.19
C ILE A 111 39.85 -2.55 -6.68
N MET A 112 38.77 -3.20 -7.12
CA MET A 112 38.57 -3.60 -8.50
C MET A 112 38.46 -2.39 -9.45
N VAL A 113 37.72 -1.35 -9.06
CA VAL A 113 37.63 -0.10 -9.84
C VAL A 113 39.00 0.59 -9.92
N ILE A 114 39.70 0.76 -8.79
CA ILE A 114 41.02 1.41 -8.76
C ILE A 114 42.02 0.66 -9.62
N THR A 115 42.09 -0.67 -9.48
CA THR A 115 43.02 -1.50 -10.26
C THR A 115 42.70 -1.46 -11.76
N THR A 116 41.42 -1.42 -12.13
CA THR A 116 40.99 -1.28 -13.53
C THR A 116 41.35 0.08 -14.10
N VAL A 117 41.13 1.17 -13.35
CA VAL A 117 41.51 2.53 -13.77
C VAL A 117 43.03 2.64 -13.93
N LEU A 118 43.82 2.16 -12.96
CA LEU A 118 45.27 2.19 -13.04
C LEU A 118 45.79 1.41 -14.26
N ARG A 119 45.18 0.26 -14.58
CA ARG A 119 45.52 -0.51 -15.77
C ARG A 119 45.15 0.25 -17.05
N ASN A 120 43.96 0.85 -17.11
CA ASN A 120 43.54 1.68 -18.25
C ASN A 120 44.47 2.89 -18.46
N VAL A 121 44.86 3.60 -17.40
CA VAL A 121 45.82 4.72 -17.47
C VAL A 121 47.18 4.24 -17.97
N LYS A 122 47.68 3.12 -17.46
CA LYS A 122 48.95 2.55 -17.90
C LYS A 122 48.94 2.16 -19.38
N ASP A 123 47.86 1.52 -19.84
CA ASP A 123 47.81 0.93 -21.18
C ASP A 123 47.38 1.93 -22.26
N THR A 124 46.54 2.91 -21.92
CA THR A 124 45.94 3.84 -22.90
C THR A 124 46.18 5.32 -22.61
N GLY A 125 46.77 5.67 -21.46
CA GLY A 125 46.96 7.05 -21.02
C GLY A 125 45.70 7.73 -20.45
N TYR A 126 44.52 7.12 -20.60
CA TYR A 126 43.24 7.64 -20.12
C TYR A 126 42.61 6.70 -19.09
N PRO A 127 41.94 7.23 -18.05
CA PRO A 127 41.37 6.41 -16.97
C PRO A 127 40.14 5.60 -17.38
N LEU A 128 39.38 6.07 -18.37
CA LEU A 128 38.13 5.46 -18.82
C LEU A 128 38.13 5.30 -20.34
N ARG A 129 37.68 4.13 -20.81
CA ARG A 129 37.55 3.85 -22.25
C ARG A 129 36.24 4.45 -22.77
N MET A 130 36.34 5.51 -23.57
CA MET A 130 35.19 6.28 -24.08
C MET A 130 34.23 5.50 -25.01
N GLN A 131 34.61 4.31 -25.48
CA GLN A 131 33.79 3.50 -26.40
C GLN A 131 32.48 3.00 -25.77
N VAL A 132 32.47 2.67 -24.48
CA VAL A 132 31.25 2.25 -23.77
C VAL A 132 30.26 3.41 -23.71
N TRP A 133 30.75 4.63 -23.48
CA TRP A 133 29.91 5.82 -23.38
C TRP A 133 29.24 6.18 -24.72
N LEU A 134 29.90 5.91 -25.86
CA LEU A 134 29.31 6.13 -27.19
C LEU A 134 28.12 5.20 -27.47
N LEU A 135 28.16 3.95 -26.98
CA LEU A 135 27.05 3.01 -27.11
C LEU A 135 25.82 3.40 -26.27
N PHE A 136 26.05 4.02 -25.10
CA PHE A 136 24.97 4.49 -24.21
C PHE A 136 24.41 5.87 -24.59
N SER A 137 25.23 6.74 -25.19
CA SER A 137 24.83 8.10 -25.58
C SER A 137 24.13 8.17 -26.94
N ALA A 138 24.23 7.11 -27.74
CA ALA A 138 23.51 6.99 -29.00
C ALA A 138 21.98 7.11 -28.75
N ASN A 139 21.35 8.08 -29.40
CA ASN A 139 19.90 8.33 -29.38
C ASN A 139 19.28 8.75 -28.03
N VAL A 140 20.06 9.14 -27.02
CA VAL A 140 19.55 9.51 -25.68
C VAL A 140 18.49 10.62 -25.73
N PHE A 141 18.64 11.60 -26.63
CA PHE A 141 17.67 12.67 -26.75
C PHE A 141 16.31 12.18 -27.30
N GLN A 142 16.33 11.35 -28.34
CA GLN A 142 15.11 10.74 -28.88
C GLN A 142 14.45 9.82 -27.85
N LEU A 143 15.27 9.06 -27.12
CA LEU A 143 14.81 8.20 -26.03
C LEU A 143 14.13 9.01 -24.92
N ALA A 144 14.73 10.12 -24.48
CA ALA A 144 14.17 10.97 -23.43
C ALA A 144 12.85 11.63 -23.85
N LEU A 145 12.74 12.08 -25.09
CA LEU A 145 11.48 12.62 -25.62
C LEU A 145 10.39 11.54 -25.71
N CYS A 146 10.75 10.35 -26.18
CA CYS A 146 9.84 9.20 -26.24
C CYS A 146 9.40 8.74 -24.85
N ASP A 147 10.32 8.71 -23.89
CA ASP A 147 10.05 8.37 -22.49
C ASP A 147 9.08 9.37 -21.86
N LEU A 148 9.32 10.67 -22.06
CA LEU A 148 8.42 11.72 -21.61
C LEU A 148 7.04 11.58 -22.26
N ALA A 149 6.98 11.35 -23.57
CA ALA A 149 5.72 11.15 -24.30
C ALA A 149 4.95 9.92 -23.79
N MET A 150 5.66 8.83 -23.51
CA MET A 150 5.12 7.62 -22.89
C MET A 150 4.53 7.93 -21.51
N VAL A 151 5.29 8.58 -20.62
CA VAL A 151 4.82 8.97 -19.28
C VAL A 151 3.58 9.87 -19.38
N VAL A 152 3.61 10.89 -20.23
CA VAL A 152 2.46 11.80 -20.43
C VAL A 152 1.23 11.04 -20.94
N SER A 153 1.42 10.09 -21.86
CA SER A 153 0.32 9.30 -22.41
C SER A 153 -0.39 8.44 -21.37
N THR A 154 0.29 8.02 -20.29
CA THR A 154 -0.37 7.34 -19.15
C THR A 154 -1.39 8.24 -18.44
N GLY A 155 -1.22 9.56 -18.53
CA GLY A 155 -2.15 10.54 -17.98
C GLY A 155 -3.59 10.40 -18.50
N VAL A 156 -3.79 9.82 -19.69
CA VAL A 156 -5.12 9.55 -20.28
C VAL A 156 -5.97 8.62 -19.41
N THR A 157 -5.35 7.84 -18.52
CA THR A 157 -6.05 6.95 -17.59
C THR A 157 -6.97 7.68 -16.63
N LEU A 158 -6.59 8.88 -16.18
CA LEU A 158 -7.38 9.68 -15.24
C LEU A 158 -8.68 10.20 -15.85
N PRO A 159 -8.69 10.89 -17.01
CA PRO A 159 -9.93 11.30 -17.66
C PRO A 159 -10.78 10.10 -18.10
N LEU A 160 -10.15 9.00 -18.55
CA LEU A 160 -10.86 7.75 -18.88
C LEU A 160 -11.60 7.20 -17.67
N HIS A 161 -10.92 7.09 -16.52
CA HIS A 161 -11.55 6.64 -15.28
C HIS A 161 -12.64 7.61 -14.80
N ARG A 162 -12.42 8.93 -14.90
CA ARG A 162 -13.43 9.94 -14.55
C ARG A 162 -14.68 9.83 -15.41
N ALA A 163 -14.53 9.57 -16.71
CA ALA A 163 -15.64 9.32 -17.62
C ALA A 163 -16.41 8.04 -17.25
N ILE A 164 -15.70 6.95 -16.96
CA ILE A 164 -16.27 5.69 -16.46
C ILE A 164 -17.07 5.93 -15.18
N SER A 165 -16.48 6.60 -14.19
CA SER A 165 -17.12 6.86 -12.90
C SER A 165 -18.34 7.79 -12.99
N SER A 166 -18.39 8.69 -13.98
CA SER A 166 -19.53 9.60 -14.18
C SER A 166 -20.73 8.94 -14.89
N SER A 167 -20.50 7.87 -15.65
CA SER A 167 -21.53 7.20 -16.45
C SER A 167 -22.56 6.44 -15.60
N LYS A 168 -23.86 6.65 -15.83
CA LYS A 168 -24.94 6.04 -15.02
C LYS A 168 -25.33 4.61 -15.41
N GLY A 169 -24.92 4.12 -16.59
CA GLY A 169 -25.45 2.87 -17.15
C GLY A 169 -24.38 1.97 -17.76
N TRP A 170 -24.07 2.19 -19.04
CA TRP A 170 -23.35 1.21 -19.85
C TRP A 170 -21.85 1.11 -19.53
N LEU A 171 -21.21 2.20 -19.10
CA LEU A 171 -19.80 2.19 -18.74
C LEU A 171 -19.56 1.79 -17.26
N ARG A 172 -20.46 1.01 -16.65
CA ARG A 172 -20.26 0.55 -15.27
C ARG A 172 -18.97 -0.25 -15.13
N TRP A 173 -18.21 -0.01 -14.05
CA TRP A 173 -16.91 -0.66 -13.83
C TRP A 173 -17.05 -2.19 -13.82
N ASN A 174 -18.06 -2.71 -13.11
CA ASN A 174 -18.33 -4.15 -13.00
C ASN A 174 -18.84 -4.84 -14.29
N GLN A 175 -19.10 -4.10 -15.38
CA GLN A 175 -19.57 -4.69 -16.65
C GLN A 175 -18.55 -4.46 -17.76
N TYR A 176 -18.48 -3.22 -18.26
CA TYR A 176 -17.66 -2.88 -19.43
C TYR A 176 -16.42 -2.05 -19.05
N GLY A 177 -16.39 -1.42 -17.88
CA GLY A 177 -15.27 -0.55 -17.49
C GLY A 177 -13.94 -1.30 -17.40
N ILE A 178 -13.91 -2.53 -16.86
CA ILE A 178 -12.70 -3.36 -16.83
C ILE A 178 -12.24 -3.71 -18.25
N VAL A 179 -13.15 -4.08 -19.15
CA VAL A 179 -12.82 -4.48 -20.52
C VAL A 179 -12.27 -3.30 -21.33
N VAL A 180 -12.93 -2.14 -21.23
CA VAL A 180 -12.49 -0.89 -21.89
C VAL A 180 -11.12 -0.46 -21.37
N GLN A 181 -10.89 -0.58 -20.06
CA GLN A 181 -9.59 -0.24 -19.48
C GLN A 181 -8.48 -1.19 -19.93
N SER A 182 -8.74 -2.50 -19.92
CA SER A 182 -7.77 -3.52 -20.34
C SER A 182 -7.47 -3.44 -21.84
N SER A 183 -8.46 -3.14 -22.68
CA SER A 183 -8.24 -2.96 -24.13
C SER A 183 -7.39 -1.72 -24.43
N PHE A 184 -7.66 -0.60 -23.75
CA PHE A 184 -6.82 0.59 -23.81
C PHE A 184 -5.38 0.30 -23.38
N GLN A 185 -5.19 -0.41 -22.27
CA GLN A 185 -3.87 -0.80 -21.76
C GLN A 185 -3.11 -1.70 -22.73
N LEU A 186 -3.80 -2.65 -23.35
CA LEU A 186 -3.20 -3.55 -24.34
C LEU A 186 -2.74 -2.78 -25.58
N VAL A 187 -3.60 -1.94 -26.16
CA VAL A 187 -3.26 -1.11 -27.32
C VAL A 187 -2.10 -0.18 -26.98
N TRP A 188 -2.15 0.48 -25.83
CA TRP A 188 -1.09 1.34 -25.33
C TRP A 188 0.25 0.58 -25.22
N LEU A 189 0.25 -0.61 -24.60
CA LEU A 189 1.45 -1.44 -24.45
C LEU A 189 2.02 -1.85 -25.81
N THR A 190 1.18 -2.32 -26.73
CA THR A 190 1.63 -2.77 -28.05
C THR A 190 2.29 -1.63 -28.81
N ILE A 191 1.72 -0.42 -28.77
CA ILE A 191 2.30 0.76 -29.44
C ILE A 191 3.69 1.07 -28.89
N TRP A 192 3.84 1.17 -27.57
CA TRP A 192 5.12 1.58 -26.96
C TRP A 192 6.18 0.49 -26.98
N VAL A 193 5.80 -0.79 -26.93
CA VAL A 193 6.74 -1.90 -27.06
C VAL A 193 7.21 -2.06 -28.51
N ALA A 194 6.36 -1.80 -29.51
CA ALA A 194 6.73 -1.91 -30.92
C ALA A 194 7.63 -0.75 -31.40
N LEU A 195 7.43 0.46 -30.87
CA LEU A 195 8.16 1.68 -31.25
C LEU A 195 9.69 1.53 -31.31
N PRO A 196 10.39 1.00 -30.28
CA PRO A 196 11.85 0.91 -30.30
C PRO A 196 12.37 -0.12 -31.33
N PHE A 197 11.56 -1.10 -31.74
CA PHE A 197 11.90 -2.02 -32.84
C PHE A 197 11.69 -1.39 -34.21
N MET A 198 10.70 -0.50 -34.36
CA MET A 198 10.45 0.20 -35.63
C MET A 198 11.50 1.27 -35.94
N LEU A 199 12.20 1.78 -34.92
CA LEU A 199 13.22 2.83 -35.06
C LEU A 199 14.65 2.28 -35.02
N ASP A 200 14.84 0.96 -35.05
CA ASP A 200 16.15 0.29 -35.00
C ASP A 200 17.08 0.84 -33.89
N TRP A 201 16.51 1.09 -32.71
CA TRP A 201 17.26 1.65 -31.58
C TRP A 201 18.30 0.66 -31.02
N THR A 202 19.30 1.21 -30.31
CA THR A 202 20.30 0.40 -29.61
C THR A 202 19.64 -0.54 -28.60
N TRP A 203 20.20 -1.74 -28.43
CA TRP A 203 19.65 -2.74 -27.52
C TRP A 203 19.48 -2.23 -26.07
N THR A 204 20.36 -1.32 -25.62
CA THR A 204 20.28 -0.69 -24.30
C THR A 204 19.04 0.21 -24.17
N ALA A 205 18.75 1.01 -25.19
CA ALA A 205 17.56 1.85 -25.25
C ALA A 205 16.28 1.01 -25.33
N GLN A 206 16.30 -0.11 -26.07
CA GLN A 206 15.18 -1.05 -26.14
C GLN A 206 14.86 -1.65 -24.77
N VAL A 207 15.88 -2.14 -24.05
CA VAL A 207 15.69 -2.72 -22.70
C VAL A 207 15.20 -1.66 -21.70
N TYR A 208 15.77 -0.46 -21.73
CA TYR A 208 15.33 0.63 -20.87
C TYR A 208 13.85 0.98 -21.11
N LEU A 209 13.47 1.24 -22.37
CA LEU A 209 12.11 1.65 -22.69
C LEU A 209 11.12 0.53 -22.36
N THR A 210 11.42 -0.72 -22.73
CA THR A 210 10.54 -1.86 -22.43
C THR A 210 10.33 -2.05 -20.92
N LEU A 211 11.38 -1.98 -20.10
CA LEU A 211 11.23 -2.04 -18.64
C LEU A 211 10.39 -0.89 -18.10
N HIS A 212 10.60 0.33 -18.60
CA HIS A 212 9.81 1.49 -18.16
C HIS A 212 8.35 1.38 -18.62
N THR A 213 8.07 0.93 -19.84
CA THR A 213 6.70 0.68 -20.31
C THR A 213 5.98 -0.32 -19.40
N LEU A 214 6.66 -1.38 -18.98
CA LEU A 214 6.07 -2.41 -18.11
C LEU A 214 5.77 -1.85 -16.71
N THR A 215 6.67 -1.05 -16.13
CA THR A 215 6.41 -0.45 -14.80
C THR A 215 5.25 0.55 -14.85
N LEU A 216 5.15 1.35 -15.92
CA LEU A 216 4.04 2.27 -16.14
C LEU A 216 2.73 1.54 -16.43
N LEU A 217 2.75 0.44 -17.18
CA LEU A 217 1.58 -0.43 -17.39
C LEU A 217 1.03 -0.93 -16.06
N MET A 218 1.89 -1.46 -15.19
CA MET A 218 1.50 -1.98 -13.87
C MET A 218 0.89 -0.87 -13.01
N LYS A 219 1.50 0.33 -13.01
CA LYS A 219 0.97 1.50 -12.30
C LYS A 219 -0.39 1.91 -12.85
N MET A 220 -0.53 2.01 -14.18
CA MET A 220 -1.79 2.34 -14.86
C MET A 220 -2.89 1.33 -14.55
N HIS A 221 -2.55 0.04 -14.54
CA HIS A 221 -3.47 -1.04 -14.19
C HIS A 221 -3.92 -0.96 -12.74
N SER A 222 -2.97 -0.82 -11.80
CA SER A 222 -3.27 -0.71 -10.38
C SER A 222 -4.14 0.51 -10.06
N TYR A 223 -3.81 1.67 -10.63
CA TYR A 223 -4.59 2.90 -10.43
C TYR A 223 -6.02 2.74 -10.93
N ALA A 224 -6.21 2.25 -12.14
CA ALA A 224 -7.54 2.13 -12.73
C ALA A 224 -8.38 1.07 -12.02
N PHE A 225 -7.79 -0.08 -11.68
CA PHE A 225 -8.47 -1.15 -10.98
C PHE A 225 -8.94 -0.72 -9.59
N TYR A 226 -8.05 -0.09 -8.83
CA TYR A 226 -8.34 0.37 -7.47
C TYR A 226 -9.41 1.46 -7.45
N ASN A 227 -9.28 2.49 -8.29
CA ASN A 227 -10.29 3.55 -8.35
C ASN A 227 -11.61 3.04 -8.94
N GLY A 228 -11.54 2.08 -9.87
CA GLY A 228 -12.70 1.36 -10.38
C GLY A 228 -13.48 0.66 -9.27
N HIS A 229 -12.78 -0.07 -8.40
CA HIS A 229 -13.37 -0.68 -7.21
C HIS A 229 -14.00 0.35 -6.26
N LEU A 230 -13.29 1.44 -5.94
CA LEU A 230 -13.83 2.52 -5.10
C LEU A 230 -15.08 3.17 -5.71
N SER A 231 -15.15 3.28 -7.04
CA SER A 231 -16.32 3.82 -7.73
C SER A 231 -17.57 2.95 -7.55
N GLU A 232 -17.41 1.61 -7.51
CA GLU A 232 -18.49 0.68 -7.23
C GLU A 232 -18.88 0.74 -5.75
N THR A 233 -17.91 0.80 -4.83
CA THR A 233 -18.17 0.96 -3.39
C THR A 233 -18.93 2.25 -3.10
N GLN A 234 -18.60 3.36 -3.75
CA GLN A 234 -19.33 4.63 -3.61
C GLN A 234 -20.76 4.48 -4.10
N ARG A 235 -20.98 3.86 -5.26
CA ARG A 235 -22.32 3.63 -5.80
C ARG A 235 -23.16 2.74 -4.90
N ARG A 236 -22.57 1.69 -4.32
CA ARG A 236 -23.22 0.81 -3.34
C ARG A 236 -23.61 1.59 -2.08
N LEU A 237 -22.74 2.49 -1.62
CA LEU A 237 -23.07 3.34 -0.47
C LEU A 237 -24.23 4.29 -0.81
N SER A 238 -24.22 4.91 -2.00
CA SER A 238 -25.31 5.79 -2.45
C SER A 238 -26.61 5.05 -2.75
N SER A 239 -26.58 3.77 -3.15
CA SER A 239 -27.80 2.99 -3.34
C SER A 239 -28.53 2.73 -2.02
N LEU A 240 -27.78 2.60 -0.92
CA LEU A 240 -28.37 2.44 0.42
C LEU A 240 -29.12 3.68 0.90
N ASP A 241 -28.99 4.84 0.25
CA ASP A 241 -29.77 6.03 0.63
C ASP A 241 -31.23 5.96 0.16
N LYS A 242 -31.56 5.08 -0.79
CA LYS A 242 -32.93 4.92 -1.31
C LYS A 242 -33.71 3.93 -0.42
N PRO A 243 -34.92 4.27 0.03
CA PRO A 243 -35.67 3.45 1.00
C PRO A 243 -36.17 2.10 0.48
N ASP A 244 -36.21 1.89 -0.85
CA ASP A 244 -36.79 0.70 -1.50
C ASP A 244 -35.76 -0.25 -2.16
N SER A 245 -34.44 -0.09 -1.94
CA SER A 245 -33.49 -0.99 -2.58
C SER A 245 -33.38 -2.33 -1.83
N ASP A 246 -34.20 -3.28 -2.24
CA ASP A 246 -34.01 -4.73 -2.04
C ASP A 246 -32.65 -5.16 -2.61
N SER A 247 -31.60 -5.13 -1.79
CA SER A 247 -30.39 -5.92 -2.03
C SER A 247 -29.53 -6.02 -0.77
N LEU A 248 -29.96 -6.88 0.15
CA LEU A 248 -29.05 -7.62 1.05
C LEU A 248 -28.12 -8.57 0.28
N SER A 249 -28.26 -8.67 -1.04
CA SER A 249 -27.47 -9.56 -1.88
C SER A 249 -26.07 -8.99 -2.14
N ALA A 250 -25.11 -9.68 -1.54
CA ALA A 250 -23.68 -9.63 -1.83
C ALA A 250 -22.90 -8.45 -1.23
N ALA A 251 -22.93 -8.35 0.10
CA ALA A 251 -21.71 -7.98 0.80
C ALA A 251 -20.62 -8.99 0.40
N ILE A 252 -19.71 -8.60 -0.50
CA ILE A 252 -18.49 -9.36 -0.75
C ILE A 252 -17.70 -9.26 0.55
N ARG A 253 -17.89 -10.27 1.41
CA ARG A 253 -17.14 -10.43 2.64
C ARG A 253 -15.72 -10.80 2.22
N TYR A 254 -14.83 -9.83 2.20
CA TYR A 254 -13.41 -10.14 2.14
C TYR A 254 -13.07 -11.06 3.32
N PRO A 255 -12.27 -12.11 3.10
CA PRO A 255 -11.84 -12.97 4.19
C PRO A 255 -11.07 -12.11 5.21
N LYS A 256 -11.72 -11.83 6.35
CA LYS A 256 -11.10 -11.17 7.50
C LYS A 256 -10.19 -12.19 8.19
N SER A 257 -9.12 -11.72 8.85
CA SER A 257 -8.25 -12.60 9.63
C SER A 257 -9.07 -13.35 10.70
N PRO A 258 -8.74 -14.62 11.00
CA PRO A 258 -9.52 -15.48 11.90
C PRO A 258 -9.66 -14.93 13.33
N ILE A 259 -8.78 -14.01 13.75
CA ILE A 259 -8.85 -13.35 15.07
C ILE A 259 -10.09 -12.45 15.21
N ARG A 260 -10.45 -11.68 14.18
CA ARG A 260 -11.65 -10.82 14.22
C ARG A 260 -12.95 -11.62 14.17
N ALA A 261 -12.92 -12.83 13.64
CA ALA A 261 -14.07 -13.74 13.64
C ALA A 261 -14.30 -14.39 15.02
N ALA A 262 -13.23 -14.56 15.81
CA ALA A 262 -13.31 -15.10 17.17
C ALA A 262 -13.83 -14.06 18.17
N GLU A 263 -13.42 -12.80 18.05
CA GLU A 263 -13.90 -11.71 18.92
C GLU A 263 -15.42 -11.44 18.76
N GLU A 264 -15.97 -11.59 17.55
CA GLU A 264 -17.40 -11.32 17.27
C GLU A 264 -18.33 -12.43 17.78
N ASN A 265 -17.85 -13.68 17.87
CA ASN A 265 -18.64 -14.81 18.33
C ASN A 265 -18.87 -14.82 19.86
N SER A 266 -18.14 -14.00 20.63
CA SER A 266 -18.30 -13.93 22.09
C SER A 266 -19.36 -12.93 22.55
N GLU A 267 -19.91 -12.10 21.66
CA GLU A 267 -20.91 -11.06 22.01
C GLU A 267 -22.35 -11.39 21.55
N ILE A 268 -22.59 -12.53 20.90
CA ILE A 268 -23.93 -12.93 20.43
C ILE A 268 -24.68 -13.64 21.56
N GLY A 269 -25.16 -12.83 22.52
CA GLY A 269 -26.07 -13.25 23.58
C GLY A 269 -27.28 -12.32 23.66
N VAL A 270 -28.35 -12.70 22.96
CA VAL A 270 -29.77 -12.33 23.20
C VAL A 270 -30.18 -10.85 22.99
N SER A 271 -30.95 -10.58 21.93
CA SER A 271 -32.32 -10.01 22.04
C SER A 271 -33.01 -9.91 20.67
N ASN A 272 -34.28 -10.35 20.67
CA ASN A 272 -35.17 -10.41 19.52
C ASN A 272 -35.91 -9.07 19.31
N ASP A 273 -36.44 -8.89 18.09
CA ASP A 273 -37.54 -8.00 17.68
C ASP A 273 -37.20 -6.64 16.99
N LYS A 274 -37.42 -6.63 15.66
CA LYS A 274 -37.54 -5.51 14.68
C LYS A 274 -36.48 -4.40 14.62
N ARG A 275 -35.51 -4.34 15.53
CA ARG A 275 -34.32 -3.47 15.45
C ARG A 275 -33.20 -4.04 14.58
N ASP A 276 -33.33 -5.31 14.19
CA ASP A 276 -32.28 -6.11 13.55
C ASP A 276 -32.07 -5.86 12.05
N CYS A 277 -32.95 -5.16 11.34
CA CYS A 277 -32.73 -4.82 9.92
C CYS A 277 -32.03 -3.45 9.74
N LYS A 278 -32.20 -2.53 10.71
CA LYS A 278 -31.54 -1.22 10.68
C LYS A 278 -30.07 -1.27 11.12
N GLN A 279 -29.72 -2.18 12.03
CA GLN A 279 -28.34 -2.40 12.47
C GLN A 279 -27.39 -2.96 11.38
N PRO A 280 -27.76 -3.93 10.54
CA PRO A 280 -26.88 -4.43 9.49
C PRO A 280 -26.66 -3.39 8.40
N VAL A 281 -27.68 -2.60 8.03
CA VAL A 281 -27.50 -1.53 7.03
C VAL A 281 -26.69 -0.36 7.57
N SER A 282 -26.77 -0.02 8.85
CA SER A 282 -25.91 1.02 9.44
C SER A 282 -24.45 0.55 9.56
N LYS A 283 -24.23 -0.71 9.98
CA LYS A 283 -22.90 -1.36 9.97
C LYS A 283 -22.31 -1.43 8.57
N LEU A 284 -23.11 -1.81 7.57
CA LEU A 284 -22.69 -1.86 6.17
C LEU A 284 -22.33 -0.45 5.65
N ARG A 285 -23.14 0.57 5.97
CA ARG A 285 -22.82 1.97 5.61
C ARG A 285 -21.51 2.43 6.24
N SER A 286 -21.26 2.11 7.51
CA SER A 286 -19.98 2.46 8.16
C SER A 286 -18.79 1.71 7.55
N ASP A 287 -18.96 0.43 7.21
CA ASP A 287 -17.90 -0.37 6.58
C ASP A 287 -17.53 0.18 5.19
N LEU A 288 -18.53 0.44 4.33
CA LEU A 288 -18.31 1.03 3.00
C LEU A 288 -17.72 2.45 3.10
N ALA A 289 -18.20 3.26 4.04
CA ALA A 289 -17.67 4.60 4.28
C ALA A 289 -16.21 4.57 4.75
N THR A 290 -15.84 3.56 5.54
CA THR A 290 -14.46 3.33 5.98
C THR A 290 -13.58 2.90 4.81
N GLU A 291 -14.06 2.03 3.93
CA GLU A 291 -13.33 1.58 2.73
C GLU A 291 -13.09 2.70 1.70
N LEU A 292 -14.04 3.64 1.57
CA LEU A 292 -13.90 4.82 0.69
C LEU A 292 -12.93 5.88 1.25
N THR A 293 -12.60 5.79 2.53
CA THR A 293 -11.74 6.73 3.23
C THR A 293 -10.33 6.15 3.35
N SER A 294 -9.31 6.98 3.11
CA SER A 294 -7.91 6.54 3.27
C SER A 294 -7.66 6.05 4.71
N PRO A 295 -6.72 5.13 4.94
CA PRO A 295 -6.41 4.64 6.29
C PRO A 295 -5.90 5.74 7.24
N LEU A 296 -5.41 6.87 6.71
CA LEU A 296 -5.00 8.04 7.48
C LEU A 296 -6.14 9.09 7.59
N GLY A 297 -7.22 8.94 6.84
CA GLY A 297 -8.42 9.77 6.91
C GLY A 297 -8.29 11.17 6.31
N HIS A 298 -7.24 11.45 5.55
CA HIS A 298 -7.07 12.76 4.91
C HIS A 298 -7.83 12.84 3.59
N VAL A 299 -7.76 11.79 2.78
CA VAL A 299 -8.32 11.71 1.42
C VAL A 299 -9.47 10.70 1.37
N THR A 300 -10.53 11.04 0.66
CA THR A 300 -11.69 10.17 0.44
C THR A 300 -12.04 10.17 -1.05
N TYR A 301 -12.45 9.03 -1.60
CA TYR A 301 -12.98 8.98 -2.96
C TYR A 301 -14.29 9.78 -3.06
N PRO A 302 -14.54 10.60 -4.11
CA PRO A 302 -13.78 10.79 -5.35
C PRO A 302 -12.79 11.97 -5.33
N GLN A 303 -12.49 12.56 -4.17
CA GLN A 303 -11.60 13.74 -4.05
C GLN A 303 -10.15 13.44 -4.48
N ASN A 304 -9.77 12.16 -4.54
CA ASN A 304 -8.46 11.69 -4.94
C ASN A 304 -8.20 11.79 -6.45
N LEU A 305 -9.23 12.00 -7.28
CA LEU A 305 -9.15 12.06 -8.75
C LEU A 305 -8.61 13.41 -9.25
N THR A 306 -7.37 13.72 -8.86
CA THR A 306 -6.63 14.92 -9.25
C THR A 306 -5.34 14.57 -9.98
N TRP A 307 -4.91 15.42 -10.90
CA TRP A 307 -3.64 15.26 -11.61
C TRP A 307 -2.44 15.22 -10.67
N TRP A 308 -2.46 16.02 -9.60
CA TRP A 308 -1.40 16.04 -8.59
C TRP A 308 -1.23 14.70 -7.89
N ASN A 309 -2.34 14.06 -7.50
CA ASN A 309 -2.28 12.74 -6.86
C ASN A 309 -1.77 11.66 -7.83
N TYR A 310 -2.15 11.75 -9.10
CA TYR A 310 -1.69 10.82 -10.13
C TYR A 310 -0.18 10.97 -10.41
N ILE A 311 0.31 12.20 -10.56
CA ILE A 311 1.74 12.47 -10.77
C ILE A 311 2.58 12.03 -9.57
N ASP A 312 2.11 12.30 -8.35
CA ASP A 312 2.77 11.84 -7.12
C ASP A 312 2.83 10.31 -7.04
N PHE A 313 1.77 9.61 -7.45
CA PHE A 313 1.79 8.15 -7.59
C PHE A 313 2.76 7.65 -8.68
N LEU A 314 2.85 8.33 -9.84
CA LEU A 314 3.79 7.95 -10.89
C LEU A 314 5.24 7.98 -10.39
N LEU A 315 5.60 9.01 -9.63
CA LEU A 315 6.96 9.22 -9.09
C LEU A 315 7.25 8.37 -7.84
N CYS A 316 6.22 7.84 -7.18
CA CYS A 316 6.38 6.99 -6.00
C CYS A 316 7.02 5.64 -6.39
N PRO A 317 8.00 5.12 -5.64
CA PRO A 317 8.64 3.82 -5.89
C PRO A 317 7.75 2.64 -5.46
N THR A 318 6.48 2.65 -5.88
CA THR A 318 5.48 1.62 -5.62
C THR A 318 4.70 1.30 -6.90
N LEU A 319 4.28 0.04 -7.05
CA LEU A 319 3.45 -0.40 -8.17
C LEU A 319 1.96 -0.42 -7.80
N CYS A 320 1.65 -0.64 -6.52
CA CYS A 320 0.29 -0.70 -6.02
C CYS A 320 -0.21 0.69 -5.64
N TYR A 321 -1.30 1.15 -6.27
CA TYR A 321 -1.98 2.39 -5.93
C TYR A 321 -2.75 2.26 -4.61
N GLU A 322 -2.61 3.28 -3.75
CA GLU A 322 -3.39 3.45 -2.52
C GLU A 322 -3.89 4.90 -2.46
N LEU A 323 -5.00 5.15 -1.75
CA LEU A 323 -5.53 6.52 -1.58
C LEU A 323 -4.52 7.47 -0.94
N GLU A 324 -3.68 6.96 -0.03
CA GLU A 324 -2.71 7.76 0.70
C GLU A 324 -1.51 6.92 1.16
N TYR A 325 -0.31 7.38 0.83
CA TYR A 325 0.93 6.73 1.23
C TYR A 325 1.52 7.35 2.51
N PRO A 326 2.15 6.53 3.37
CA PRO A 326 2.85 7.04 4.55
C PRO A 326 4.02 7.94 4.13
N ARG A 327 4.10 9.14 4.72
CA ARG A 327 5.16 10.12 4.43
C ARG A 327 6.16 10.24 5.59
N THR A 328 7.43 10.37 5.25
CA THR A 328 8.47 10.72 6.22
C THR A 328 8.42 12.20 6.55
N LYS A 329 8.55 12.58 7.83
CA LYS A 329 8.48 13.98 8.28
C LYS A 329 9.60 14.89 7.74
N LYS A 330 10.78 14.33 7.41
CA LYS A 330 11.96 15.10 6.95
C LYS A 330 12.74 14.33 5.88
N THR A 331 13.14 15.03 4.83
CA THR A 331 14.01 14.50 3.77
C THR A 331 15.48 14.56 4.19
N GLN A 332 16.17 13.42 4.20
CA GLN A 332 17.59 13.34 4.54
C GLN A 332 18.45 13.38 3.27
N ARG A 333 18.80 14.60 2.79
CA ARG A 333 19.52 14.81 1.52
C ARG A 333 20.85 14.06 1.44
N THR A 334 21.60 13.99 2.53
CA THR A 334 22.87 13.23 2.59
C THR A 334 22.67 11.76 2.24
N ARG A 335 21.59 11.14 2.72
CA ARG A 335 21.29 9.74 2.39
C ARG A 335 20.93 9.55 0.93
N VAL A 336 20.23 10.51 0.33
CA VAL A 336 19.90 10.48 -1.10
C VAL A 336 21.17 10.59 -1.93
N LEU A 337 22.05 11.53 -1.59
CA LEU A 337 23.32 11.73 -2.30
C LEU A 337 24.22 10.50 -2.21
N VAL A 338 24.39 9.92 -1.02
CA VAL A 338 25.18 8.68 -0.83
C VAL A 338 24.62 7.54 -1.67
N LYS A 339 23.29 7.38 -1.73
CA LYS A 339 22.65 6.36 -2.57
C LYS A 339 22.82 6.64 -4.05
N ALA A 340 22.71 7.89 -4.49
CA ALA A 340 22.93 8.28 -5.89
C ALA A 340 24.37 8.02 -6.33
N LEU A 341 25.36 8.36 -5.49
CA LEU A 341 26.77 8.04 -5.74
C LEU A 341 27.02 6.54 -5.78
N ALA A 342 26.39 5.76 -4.90
CA ALA A 342 26.51 4.31 -4.89
C ALA A 342 25.97 3.70 -6.20
N VAL A 343 24.83 4.17 -6.70
CA VAL A 343 24.26 3.73 -7.98
C VAL A 343 25.19 4.09 -9.14
N PHE A 344 25.70 5.32 -9.17
CA PHE A 344 26.66 5.73 -10.20
C PHE A 344 27.95 4.90 -10.17
N GLY A 345 28.45 4.56 -8.98
CA GLY A 345 29.62 3.72 -8.80
C GLY A 345 29.44 2.29 -9.30
N VAL A 346 28.23 1.73 -9.20
CA VAL A 346 27.91 0.40 -9.75
C VAL A 346 27.78 0.42 -11.28
N PHE A 347 27.25 1.50 -11.86
CA PHE A 347 27.07 1.64 -13.32
C PHE A 347 28.32 2.09 -14.08
N SER A 348 29.28 2.74 -13.41
CA SER A 348 30.50 3.24 -14.04
C SER A 348 31.54 2.14 -14.32
N TYR A 349 31.20 0.88 -14.06
CA TYR A 349 32.03 -0.29 -14.31
C TYR A 349 31.38 -1.23 -15.31
#